data_AF-A0A8T4F637-F1
#
_entry.id   AF-A0A8T4F637-F1
#
_cell.length_a   1.000
_cell.length_b   1.000
_cell.length_c   1.000
_cell.angle_alpha   90.00
_cell.angle_beta   90.00
_cell.angle_gamma   90.00
#
_symmetry.space_group_name_H-M   'P 1'
#
loop_
_entity.id
_entity.type
_entity.pdbx_description
1 polymer ?
#
loop_
_entity_poly.entity_id
_entity_poly.type
_entity_poly.pdbx_seq_one_letter_code
_entity_poly.pdbx_strand_id
1 'polypeptide(L)'
;MDRTLPVVVAALAAAVLTGGCGGDSPARAHPAITPVGQIVPEDDSGDLPETTAEVGADCQKLGTDDPSLATRMEEVASDNSAPASARAMARVCGGAAKANTGDYDRAYKATRPNTELDKQLNEVPDEARGVTQELRYHTLLVSAAAVGDSGAVKEAIARLKELGEEPSTYASEACAVAADPAALPECATATPSGTVTESPSEKPQTSATPEPPDSPTDEPTSDTPTTEEPSETSDGEPSAQPEDDGGSAGAE
;
A
#
# COMPACT_ATOMS: atom_id res chain seq x y z
N MET A 1 -15.51 61.69 -17.15
CA MET A 1 -14.52 62.78 -17.10
C MET A 1 -14.07 62.87 -15.65
N ASP A 2 -12.90 62.40 -15.22
CA ASP A 2 -11.83 61.70 -15.94
C ASP A 2 -11.13 60.67 -15.03
N ARG A 3 -10.33 59.78 -15.63
CA ARG A 3 -9.58 58.72 -14.92
C ARG A 3 -8.18 59.19 -14.57
N THR A 4 -7.59 58.70 -13.46
CA THR A 4 -6.26 58.01 -13.46
C THR A 4 -5.88 57.51 -12.07
N LEU A 5 -5.37 56.27 -12.00
CA LEU A 5 -4.52 55.75 -10.93
C LEU A 5 -3.13 55.47 -11.55
N PRO A 6 -2.00 55.77 -10.87
CA PRO A 6 -0.69 55.35 -11.34
C PRO A 6 -0.43 53.88 -10.96
N VAL A 7 -0.27 53.04 -11.98
CA VAL A 7 0.33 51.71 -11.86
C VAL A 7 1.86 51.89 -11.81
N VAL A 8 2.54 51.25 -10.87
CA VAL A 8 4.00 51.05 -10.94
C VAL A 8 4.27 49.57 -11.11
N VAL A 9 4.68 49.20 -12.33
CA VAL A 9 5.21 47.87 -12.66
C VAL A 9 6.67 47.81 -12.22
N ALA A 10 7.03 46.82 -11.41
CA ALA A 10 8.42 46.43 -11.19
C ALA A 10 8.62 45.00 -11.70
N ALA A 11 8.95 44.90 -12.99
CA ALA A 11 9.43 43.65 -13.57
C ALA A 11 10.95 43.56 -13.35
N LEU A 12 11.43 42.42 -12.85
CA LEU A 12 12.84 42.06 -12.89
C LEU A 12 12.96 40.58 -13.24
N ALA A 13 13.90 40.27 -14.12
CA ALA A 13 13.81 39.11 -15.00
C ALA A 13 14.71 37.95 -14.59
N ALA A 14 14.26 36.76 -14.99
CA ALA A 14 15.01 35.56 -15.35
C ALA A 14 16.52 35.50 -15.04
N ALA A 15 16.90 34.55 -14.18
CA ALA A 15 18.15 33.81 -14.34
C ALA A 15 17.81 32.42 -14.94
N VAL A 16 18.01 32.27 -16.25
CA VAL A 16 18.00 30.95 -16.90
C VAL A 16 19.40 30.36 -16.78
N LEU A 17 19.55 29.28 -16.03
CA LEU A 17 20.73 28.41 -16.11
C LEU A 17 20.31 27.09 -16.73
N THR A 18 20.60 26.95 -18.02
CA THR A 18 20.48 25.72 -18.78
C THR A 18 21.52 24.71 -18.31
N GLY A 19 21.17 23.89 -17.32
CA GLY A 19 21.88 22.65 -16.98
C GLY A 19 21.10 21.46 -17.52
N GLY A 20 21.43 20.99 -18.72
CA GLY A 20 20.85 19.77 -19.26
C GLY A 20 21.50 18.53 -18.65
N CYS A 21 20.70 17.65 -18.07
CA CYS A 21 21.04 16.24 -17.90
C CYS A 21 19.82 15.38 -18.28
N GLY A 22 20.06 14.11 -18.62
CA GLY A 22 19.13 13.27 -19.36
C GLY A 22 17.74 13.15 -18.73
N GLY A 23 16.71 13.16 -19.58
CA GLY A 23 15.35 12.82 -19.19
C GLY A 23 15.19 11.32 -18.98
N ASP A 24 15.72 10.81 -17.86
CA ASP A 24 14.96 9.83 -17.10
C ASP A 24 13.86 10.64 -16.40
N SER A 25 12.66 10.64 -16.99
CA SER A 25 11.50 10.82 -16.12
C SER A 25 11.49 9.58 -15.25
N PRO A 26 11.73 9.65 -13.93
CA PRO A 26 11.45 8.48 -13.11
C PRO A 26 10.00 8.15 -13.40
N ALA A 27 9.75 6.91 -13.85
CA ALA A 27 8.40 6.38 -13.80
C ALA A 27 7.95 6.66 -12.37
N ARG A 28 6.89 7.47 -12.20
CA ARG A 28 6.35 7.71 -10.87
C ARG A 28 5.90 6.35 -10.40
N ALA A 29 6.74 5.71 -9.59
CA ALA A 29 6.42 4.47 -8.93
C ALA A 29 5.19 4.80 -8.10
N HIS A 30 4.04 4.38 -8.61
CA HIS A 30 2.81 4.52 -7.88
C HIS A 30 2.95 3.69 -6.59
N PRO A 31 2.38 4.15 -5.48
CA PRO A 31 2.43 3.40 -4.24
C PRO A 31 1.81 2.01 -4.45
N ALA A 32 2.32 0.99 -3.77
CA ALA A 32 1.89 -0.39 -3.87
C ALA A 32 1.02 -0.77 -2.67
N ILE A 33 0.00 0.05 -2.40
CA ILE A 33 -0.91 -0.15 -1.27
C ILE A 33 -1.70 -1.43 -1.50
N THR A 34 -1.37 -2.43 -0.69
CA THR A 34 -1.96 -3.78 -0.71
C THR A 34 -2.34 -4.18 0.72
N PRO A 35 -3.31 -5.10 0.91
CA PRO A 35 -3.63 -5.63 2.24
C PRO A 35 -2.47 -6.47 2.77
N VAL A 36 -2.06 -6.26 4.03
CA VAL A 36 -1.14 -7.18 4.71
C VAL A 36 -1.97 -8.25 5.43
N GLY A 37 -1.95 -9.48 4.90
CA GLY A 37 -2.70 -10.62 5.44
C GLY A 37 -4.02 -10.91 4.72
N GLN A 38 -4.82 -11.81 5.29
CA GLN A 38 -6.04 -12.31 4.65
C GLN A 38 -7.30 -11.54 5.08
N ILE A 39 -7.97 -10.84 4.15
CA ILE A 39 -9.30 -10.22 4.35
C ILE A 39 -10.41 -11.28 4.36
N VAL A 40 -10.24 -12.38 3.61
CA VAL A 40 -11.18 -13.50 3.55
C VAL A 40 -10.41 -14.76 3.97
N PRO A 41 -10.80 -15.45 5.05
CA PRO A 41 -10.18 -16.71 5.44
C PRO A 41 -10.41 -17.81 4.40
N GLU A 42 -9.43 -18.69 4.21
CA GLU A 42 -9.53 -19.80 3.25
C GLU A 42 -10.49 -20.93 3.69
N ASP A 43 -10.62 -21.18 5.00
CA ASP A 43 -11.36 -22.33 5.54
C ASP A 43 -12.72 -22.00 6.18
N ASP A 44 -13.00 -20.74 6.54
CA ASP A 44 -14.26 -20.37 7.18
C ASP A 44 -14.71 -18.93 6.83
N SER A 45 -15.45 -18.81 5.73
CA SER A 45 -16.18 -17.59 5.40
C SER A 45 -17.56 -17.52 6.06
N GLY A 46 -17.87 -18.39 7.04
CA GLY A 46 -19.22 -18.57 7.59
C GLY A 46 -19.81 -17.32 8.25
N ASP A 47 -18.96 -16.45 8.80
CA ASP A 47 -19.35 -15.18 9.42
C ASP A 47 -19.38 -13.99 8.44
N LEU A 48 -18.96 -14.18 7.18
CA LEU A 48 -18.99 -13.15 6.13
C LEU A 48 -20.22 -13.32 5.23
N PRO A 49 -21.03 -12.27 5.01
CA PRO A 49 -22.00 -12.27 3.91
C PRO A 49 -21.28 -12.51 2.57
N GLU A 50 -21.88 -13.30 1.67
CA GLU A 50 -21.29 -13.71 0.38
C GLU A 50 -20.72 -12.51 -0.40
N THR A 51 -21.50 -11.43 -0.57
CA THR A 51 -21.05 -10.19 -1.23
C THR A 51 -19.88 -9.51 -0.52
N THR A 52 -19.79 -9.63 0.81
CA THR A 52 -18.65 -9.10 1.58
C THR A 52 -17.40 -9.95 1.35
N ALA A 53 -17.52 -11.27 1.27
CA ALA A 53 -16.42 -12.16 0.91
C ALA A 53 -15.95 -11.94 -0.54
N GLU A 54 -16.87 -11.75 -1.50
CA GLU A 54 -16.53 -11.39 -2.88
C GLU A 54 -15.72 -10.07 -2.96
N VAL A 55 -16.16 -9.04 -2.23
CA VAL A 55 -15.44 -7.77 -2.13
C VAL A 55 -14.07 -7.94 -1.50
N GLY A 56 -13.95 -8.75 -0.43
CA GLY A 56 -12.68 -9.06 0.21
C GLY A 56 -11.71 -9.78 -0.75
N ALA A 57 -12.21 -10.74 -1.52
CA ALA A 57 -11.44 -11.48 -2.52
C ALA A 57 -11.01 -10.60 -3.72
N ASP A 58 -11.84 -9.65 -4.15
CA ASP A 58 -11.43 -8.64 -5.13
C ASP A 58 -10.44 -7.62 -4.53
N CYS A 59 -10.55 -7.30 -3.24
CA CYS A 59 -9.61 -6.44 -2.54
C CYS A 59 -8.20 -7.06 -2.45
N GLN A 60 -8.10 -8.38 -2.32
CA GLN A 60 -6.82 -9.10 -2.41
C GLN A 60 -6.13 -9.02 -3.78
N LYS A 61 -6.81 -8.51 -4.81
CA LYS A 61 -6.23 -8.25 -6.13
C LYS A 61 -5.63 -6.84 -6.23
N LEU A 62 -5.65 -6.04 -5.16
CA LEU A 62 -4.83 -4.84 -5.07
C LEU A 62 -3.36 -5.21 -5.31
N GLY A 63 -2.65 -4.39 -6.09
CA GLY A 63 -1.29 -4.70 -6.55
C GLY A 63 -1.24 -5.48 -7.87
N THR A 64 -2.39 -5.97 -8.39
CA THR A 64 -2.50 -6.35 -9.81
C THR A 64 -2.84 -5.14 -10.66
N ASP A 65 -2.37 -5.12 -11.91
CA ASP A 65 -2.68 -4.09 -12.92
C ASP A 65 -4.12 -4.21 -13.47
N ASP A 66 -5.13 -4.31 -12.60
CA ASP A 66 -6.56 -4.23 -12.98
C ASP A 66 -7.07 -2.78 -12.86
N PRO A 67 -7.11 -2.00 -13.95
CA PRO A 67 -7.58 -0.62 -13.92
C PRO A 67 -9.08 -0.48 -13.61
N SER A 68 -9.85 -1.59 -13.64
CA SER A 68 -11.29 -1.58 -13.41
C SER A 68 -11.68 -1.90 -11.96
N LEU A 69 -10.74 -2.38 -11.13
CA LEU A 69 -10.97 -2.67 -9.70
C LEU A 69 -11.52 -1.45 -8.95
N ALA A 70 -10.91 -0.28 -9.16
CA ALA A 70 -11.35 0.98 -8.54
C ALA A 70 -12.79 1.39 -8.90
N THR A 71 -13.30 0.95 -10.05
CA THR A 71 -14.67 1.21 -10.52
C THR A 71 -15.66 0.22 -9.93
N ARG A 72 -15.36 -1.10 -9.95
CA ARG A 72 -16.20 -2.12 -9.32
C ARG A 72 -16.40 -1.84 -7.82
N MET A 73 -15.32 -1.45 -7.15
CA MET A 73 -15.35 -1.05 -5.74
C MET A 73 -16.18 0.20 -5.48
N GLU A 74 -16.21 1.17 -6.40
CA GLU A 74 -17.03 2.39 -6.26
C GLU A 74 -18.52 2.11 -6.52
N GLU A 75 -18.84 1.15 -7.39
CA GLU A 75 -20.20 0.64 -7.61
C GLU A 75 -20.74 -0.03 -6.34
N VAL A 76 -20.02 -1.03 -5.78
CA VAL A 76 -20.44 -1.70 -4.54
C VAL A 76 -20.51 -0.74 -3.36
N ALA A 77 -19.54 0.17 -3.18
CA ALA A 77 -19.56 1.16 -2.11
C ALA A 77 -20.74 2.16 -2.19
N SER A 78 -21.34 2.31 -3.37
CA SER A 78 -22.49 3.20 -3.63
C SER A 78 -23.84 2.48 -3.63
N ASP A 79 -23.84 1.14 -3.75
CA ASP A 79 -25.06 0.33 -3.76
C ASP A 79 -25.64 0.19 -2.35
N ASN A 80 -26.74 0.89 -2.09
CA ASN A 80 -27.43 0.83 -0.80
C ASN A 80 -28.18 -0.50 -0.54
N SER A 81 -28.24 -1.41 -1.52
CA SER A 81 -28.74 -2.76 -1.32
C SER A 81 -27.65 -3.73 -0.85
N ALA A 82 -26.36 -3.40 -1.04
CA ALA A 82 -25.24 -4.20 -0.55
C ALA A 82 -25.08 -4.11 0.98
N PRO A 83 -24.57 -5.18 1.65
CA PRO A 83 -24.26 -5.18 3.07
C PRO A 83 -23.39 -3.98 3.49
N ALA A 84 -23.55 -3.52 4.73
CA ALA A 84 -22.74 -2.43 5.27
C ALA A 84 -21.24 -2.78 5.26
N SER A 85 -20.88 -4.03 5.60
CA SER A 85 -19.50 -4.53 5.55
C SER A 85 -18.92 -4.58 4.15
N ALA A 86 -19.69 -5.06 3.15
CA ALA A 86 -19.31 -5.04 1.74
C ALA A 86 -19.03 -3.60 1.27
N ARG A 87 -19.92 -2.65 1.59
CA ARG A 87 -19.73 -1.22 1.29
C ARG A 87 -18.50 -0.62 1.97
N ALA A 88 -18.24 -0.99 3.23
CA ALA A 88 -17.08 -0.51 3.99
C ALA A 88 -15.76 -0.97 3.35
N MET A 89 -15.61 -2.28 3.12
CA MET A 89 -14.45 -2.84 2.44
C MET A 89 -14.29 -2.21 1.05
N ALA A 90 -15.37 -2.20 0.24
CA ALA A 90 -15.30 -1.67 -1.12
C ALA A 90 -14.87 -0.20 -1.16
N ARG A 91 -15.32 0.62 -0.20
CA ARG A 91 -14.88 2.01 -0.07
C ARG A 91 -13.38 2.12 0.25
N VAL A 92 -12.86 1.27 1.13
CA VAL A 92 -11.43 1.25 1.48
C VAL A 92 -10.58 0.75 0.31
N CYS A 93 -10.91 -0.42 -0.23
CA CYS A 93 -10.19 -1.06 -1.34
C CYS A 93 -10.24 -0.23 -2.62
N GLY A 94 -11.39 0.37 -2.92
CA GLY A 94 -11.52 1.34 -4.01
C GLY A 94 -10.73 2.62 -3.77
N GLY A 95 -10.50 3.02 -2.51
CA GLY A 95 -9.58 4.09 -2.13
C GLY A 95 -8.12 3.73 -2.37
N ALA A 96 -7.70 2.53 -1.97
CA ALA A 96 -6.36 2.00 -2.21
C ALA A 96 -6.05 1.92 -3.72
N ALA A 97 -6.95 1.33 -4.51
CA ALA A 97 -6.81 1.26 -5.97
C ALA A 97 -6.71 2.64 -6.64
N LYS A 98 -7.42 3.66 -6.11
CA LYS A 98 -7.30 5.06 -6.57
C LYS A 98 -5.94 5.66 -6.21
N ALA A 99 -5.40 5.39 -5.02
CA ALA A 99 -4.05 5.83 -4.66
C ALA A 99 -2.97 5.15 -5.52
N ASN A 100 -3.08 3.84 -5.78
CA ASN A 100 -2.18 3.08 -6.65
C ASN A 100 -2.24 3.51 -8.13
N THR A 101 -3.25 4.29 -8.53
CA THR A 101 -3.35 4.91 -9.86
C THR A 101 -3.06 6.42 -9.84
N GLY A 102 -2.74 6.98 -8.66
CA GLY A 102 -2.39 8.39 -8.47
C GLY A 102 -3.56 9.36 -8.28
N ASP A 103 -4.81 8.89 -8.18
CA ASP A 103 -5.97 9.72 -7.82
C ASP A 103 -6.06 9.90 -6.29
N TYR A 104 -5.06 10.60 -5.75
CA TYR A 104 -4.90 10.81 -4.31
C TYR A 104 -6.02 11.62 -3.68
N ASP A 105 -6.65 12.56 -4.41
CA ASP A 105 -7.78 13.35 -3.90
C ASP A 105 -9.02 12.45 -3.66
N ARG A 106 -9.35 11.55 -4.60
CA ARG A 106 -10.45 10.61 -4.38
C ARG A 106 -10.09 9.54 -3.34
N ALA A 107 -8.85 9.04 -3.33
CA ALA A 107 -8.39 8.09 -2.31
C ALA A 107 -8.55 8.67 -0.90
N TYR A 108 -8.05 9.89 -0.67
CA TYR A 108 -8.20 10.63 0.58
C TYR A 108 -9.68 10.82 0.97
N LYS A 109 -10.55 11.21 0.02
CA LYS A 109 -12.00 11.35 0.27
C LYS A 109 -12.70 10.01 0.60
N ALA A 110 -12.18 8.90 0.10
CA ALA A 110 -12.70 7.57 0.38
C ALA A 110 -12.34 7.12 1.81
N THR A 111 -11.07 7.28 2.24
CA THR A 111 -10.54 6.66 3.47
C THR A 111 -10.48 7.57 4.70
N ARG A 112 -10.51 8.90 4.54
CA ARG A 112 -10.48 9.86 5.67
C ARG A 112 -11.55 9.58 6.74
N PRO A 113 -11.33 10.01 8.00
CA PRO A 113 -12.31 9.86 9.08
C PRO A 113 -13.71 10.36 8.68
N ASN A 114 -14.70 9.49 8.87
CA ASN A 114 -16.10 9.79 8.59
C ASN A 114 -16.97 8.78 9.35
N THR A 115 -17.83 9.30 10.21
CA THR A 115 -18.76 8.56 11.06
C THR A 115 -19.56 7.47 10.34
N GLU A 116 -19.88 7.65 9.05
CA GLU A 116 -20.60 6.63 8.29
C GLU A 116 -19.70 5.42 7.93
N LEU A 117 -18.48 5.66 7.45
CA LEU A 117 -17.52 4.58 7.19
C LEU A 117 -17.11 3.89 8.51
N ASP A 118 -16.92 4.66 9.58
CA ASP A 118 -16.57 4.11 10.89
C ASP A 118 -17.66 3.18 11.45
N LYS A 119 -18.94 3.49 11.21
CA LYS A 119 -20.05 2.58 11.53
C LYS A 119 -20.04 1.33 10.66
N GLN A 120 -19.95 1.50 9.35
CA GLN A 120 -20.00 0.38 8.40
C GLN A 120 -18.81 -0.59 8.59
N LEU A 121 -17.64 -0.10 9.02
CA LEU A 121 -16.49 -0.92 9.39
C LEU A 121 -16.71 -1.75 10.66
N ASN A 122 -17.59 -1.35 11.59
CA ASN A 122 -17.92 -2.18 12.76
C ASN A 122 -18.78 -3.39 12.38
N GLU A 123 -19.46 -3.36 11.24
CA GLU A 123 -20.22 -4.48 10.68
C GLU A 123 -19.31 -5.49 9.93
N VAL A 124 -18.02 -5.15 9.75
CA VAL A 124 -17.00 -6.09 9.21
C VAL A 124 -16.58 -7.04 10.34
N PRO A 125 -16.56 -8.37 10.10
CA PRO A 125 -16.08 -9.38 11.06
C PRO A 125 -14.67 -9.10 11.56
N ASP A 126 -14.38 -9.50 12.79
CA ASP A 126 -13.23 -9.05 13.56
C ASP A 126 -11.88 -9.34 12.88
N GLU A 127 -11.70 -10.50 12.25
CA GLU A 127 -10.49 -10.86 11.48
C GLU A 127 -10.28 -9.90 10.31
N ALA A 128 -11.29 -9.78 9.45
CA ALA A 128 -11.25 -8.95 8.26
C ALA A 128 -11.17 -7.44 8.58
N ARG A 129 -11.71 -7.02 9.73
CA ARG A 129 -11.77 -5.62 10.17
C ARG A 129 -10.40 -5.07 10.55
N GLY A 130 -9.50 -5.90 11.08
CA GLY A 130 -8.11 -5.52 11.35
C GLY A 130 -7.39 -5.10 10.06
N VAL A 131 -7.29 -6.05 9.11
CA VAL A 131 -6.65 -5.84 7.80
C VAL A 131 -7.31 -4.68 7.02
N THR A 132 -8.64 -4.56 7.07
CA THR A 132 -9.36 -3.46 6.40
C THR A 132 -9.04 -2.10 7.03
N GLN A 133 -8.87 -2.02 8.35
CA GLN A 133 -8.47 -0.77 9.01
C GLN A 133 -7.02 -0.39 8.73
N GLU A 134 -6.09 -1.35 8.75
CA GLU A 134 -4.71 -1.13 8.35
C GLU A 134 -4.63 -0.57 6.92
N LEU A 135 -5.25 -1.27 5.95
CA LEU A 135 -5.33 -0.83 4.55
C LEU A 135 -5.90 0.58 4.40
N ARG A 136 -6.94 0.91 5.18
CA ARG A 136 -7.53 2.25 5.23
C ARG A 136 -6.51 3.29 5.71
N TYR A 137 -5.81 3.04 6.81
CA TYR A 137 -4.87 4.02 7.38
C TYR A 137 -3.57 4.12 6.59
N HIS A 138 -3.10 3.03 5.96
CA HIS A 138 -2.04 3.08 4.96
C HIS A 138 -2.45 3.96 3.76
N THR A 139 -3.61 3.69 3.17
CA THR A 139 -4.17 4.51 2.07
C THR A 139 -4.32 5.97 2.48
N LEU A 140 -4.80 6.23 3.70
CA LEU A 140 -4.96 7.59 4.24
C LEU A 140 -3.61 8.28 4.41
N LEU A 141 -2.59 7.60 4.93
CA LEU A 141 -1.24 8.15 5.09
C LEU A 141 -0.67 8.61 3.76
N VAL A 142 -0.67 7.73 2.75
CA VAL A 142 -0.13 8.01 1.41
C VAL A 142 -0.91 9.12 0.70
N SER A 143 -2.24 9.04 0.70
CA SER A 143 -3.09 10.05 0.04
C SER A 143 -3.09 11.40 0.76
N ALA A 144 -3.08 11.43 2.09
CA ALA A 144 -2.94 12.66 2.89
C ALA A 144 -1.59 13.34 2.66
N ALA A 145 -0.49 12.57 2.60
CA ALA A 145 0.84 13.08 2.27
C ALA A 145 0.85 13.72 0.87
N ALA A 146 0.25 13.07 -0.12
CA ALA A 146 0.17 13.57 -1.49
C ALA A 146 -0.68 14.85 -1.65
N VAL A 147 -1.75 15.02 -0.86
CA VAL A 147 -2.55 16.27 -0.86
C VAL A 147 -2.04 17.34 0.12
N GLY A 148 -1.03 17.03 0.93
CA GLY A 148 -0.43 17.96 1.90
C GLY A 148 -1.20 18.12 3.22
N ASP A 149 -2.10 17.20 3.59
CA ASP A 149 -2.82 17.24 4.86
C ASP A 149 -1.97 16.64 6.00
N SER A 150 -1.11 17.47 6.59
CA SER A 150 -0.28 17.08 7.74
C SER A 150 -1.08 16.74 9.01
N GLY A 151 -2.38 17.05 9.06
CA GLY A 151 -3.28 16.63 10.14
C GLY A 151 -3.67 15.17 9.99
N ALA A 152 -4.24 14.83 8.82
CA ALA A 152 -4.63 13.45 8.49
C ALA A 152 -3.43 12.48 8.43
N VAL A 153 -2.25 12.94 8.01
CA VAL A 153 -1.00 12.15 8.11
C VAL A 153 -0.72 11.73 9.56
N LYS A 154 -0.78 12.67 10.51
CA LYS A 154 -0.51 12.38 11.93
C LYS A 154 -1.55 11.45 12.54
N GLU A 155 -2.80 11.61 12.14
CA GLU A 155 -3.88 10.71 12.54
C GLU A 155 -3.66 9.29 11.98
N ALA A 156 -3.36 9.15 10.69
CA ALA A 156 -3.08 7.84 10.08
C ALA A 156 -1.89 7.12 10.76
N ILE A 157 -0.80 7.83 11.04
CA ILE A 157 0.36 7.30 11.79
C ILE A 157 -0.05 6.85 13.21
N ALA A 158 -0.87 7.63 13.91
CA ALA A 158 -1.34 7.27 15.25
C ALA A 158 -2.23 6.01 15.21
N ARG A 159 -3.12 5.90 14.21
CA ARG A 159 -4.02 4.76 14.05
C ARG A 159 -3.31 3.48 13.64
N LEU A 160 -2.28 3.54 12.79
CA LEU A 160 -1.42 2.39 12.50
C LEU A 160 -0.76 1.88 13.81
N LYS A 161 -0.19 2.78 14.63
CA LYS A 161 0.38 2.39 15.94
C LYS A 161 -0.65 1.78 16.90
N GLU A 162 -1.90 2.24 16.87
CA GLU A 162 -2.99 1.65 17.67
C GLU A 162 -3.36 0.23 17.23
N LEU A 163 -3.15 -0.13 15.96
CA LEU A 163 -3.31 -1.49 15.43
C LEU A 163 -2.10 -2.40 15.74
N GLY A 164 -1.01 -1.85 16.28
CA GLY A 164 0.25 -2.57 16.50
C GLY A 164 1.29 -2.40 15.38
N GLU A 165 0.98 -1.60 14.37
CA GLU A 165 1.79 -1.44 13.17
C GLU A 165 2.91 -0.41 13.31
N GLU A 166 4.07 -0.71 12.73
CA GLU A 166 5.23 0.18 12.66
C GLU A 166 5.11 1.13 11.46
N PRO A 167 4.88 2.45 11.65
CA PRO A 167 4.56 3.35 10.53
C PRO A 167 5.71 3.58 9.54
N SER A 168 6.94 3.24 9.92
CA SER A 168 8.13 3.30 9.07
C SER A 168 8.04 2.36 7.86
N THR A 169 7.33 1.23 8.00
CA THR A 169 7.04 0.28 6.91
C THR A 169 6.28 0.98 5.77
N TYR A 170 5.29 1.80 6.13
CA TYR A 170 4.38 2.52 5.22
C TYR A 170 4.92 3.90 4.79
N ALA A 171 5.92 4.43 5.52
CA ALA A 171 6.45 5.75 5.28
C ALA A 171 7.08 5.89 3.89
N SER A 172 7.74 4.85 3.37
CA SER A 172 8.44 4.88 2.08
C SER A 172 7.53 5.31 0.91
N GLU A 173 6.32 4.75 0.85
CA GLU A 173 5.31 5.07 -0.17
C GLU A 173 4.79 6.50 -0.01
N ALA A 174 4.50 6.90 1.23
CA ALA A 174 4.04 8.25 1.55
C ALA A 174 5.10 9.31 1.19
N CYS A 175 6.38 9.04 1.45
CA CYS A 175 7.50 9.90 1.10
C CYS A 175 7.66 10.07 -0.42
N ALA A 176 7.43 9.01 -1.19
CA ALA A 176 7.56 9.04 -2.65
C ALA A 176 6.52 9.95 -3.34
N VAL A 177 5.36 10.16 -2.70
CA VAL A 177 4.24 10.94 -3.26
C VAL A 177 3.99 12.27 -2.54
N ALA A 178 4.64 12.53 -1.41
CA ALA A 178 4.36 13.67 -0.54
C ALA A 178 4.49 15.03 -1.24
N ALA A 179 3.54 15.92 -0.99
CA ALA A 179 3.58 17.30 -1.48
C ALA A 179 4.77 18.09 -0.90
N ASP A 180 5.17 17.78 0.34
CA ASP A 180 6.39 18.25 0.99
C ASP A 180 6.99 17.11 1.84
N PRO A 181 7.98 16.37 1.30
CA PRO A 181 8.66 15.32 2.05
C PRO A 181 9.41 15.84 3.30
N ALA A 182 9.85 17.11 3.31
CA ALA A 182 10.58 17.66 4.46
C ALA A 182 9.66 17.94 5.67
N ALA A 183 8.35 18.05 5.46
CA ALA A 183 7.35 18.14 6.52
C ALA A 183 7.07 16.78 7.22
N LEU A 184 7.56 15.67 6.66
CA LEU A 184 7.39 14.32 7.18
C LEU A 184 8.68 13.85 7.88
N PRO A 185 8.67 13.61 9.21
CA PRO A 185 9.89 13.25 9.95
C PRO A 185 10.49 11.92 9.47
N GLU A 186 9.66 10.96 9.07
CA GLU A 186 10.06 9.66 8.53
C GLU A 186 10.74 9.75 7.14
N CYS A 187 10.56 10.87 6.42
CA CYS A 187 11.15 11.06 5.08
C CYS A 187 12.51 11.78 5.14
N ALA A 188 12.79 12.53 6.21
CA ALA A 188 14.07 13.21 6.39
C ALA A 188 15.24 12.22 6.61
N THR A 189 14.96 11.06 7.21
CA THR A 189 15.91 9.95 7.36
C THR A 189 16.17 9.21 6.05
N ALA A 190 15.23 9.27 5.09
CA ALA A 190 15.39 8.76 3.72
C ALA A 190 16.21 9.70 2.83
N THR A 191 17.27 10.31 3.37
CA THR A 191 18.27 11.00 2.55
C THR A 191 19.07 9.94 1.80
N PRO A 192 19.16 9.97 0.45
CA PRO A 192 20.08 9.08 -0.25
C PRO A 192 21.50 9.37 0.27
N SER A 193 22.21 8.34 0.74
CA SER A 193 23.59 8.47 1.23
C SER A 193 24.57 8.72 0.08
N GLY A 194 24.41 9.88 -0.56
CA GLY A 194 25.23 10.43 -1.62
C GLY A 194 26.10 11.57 -1.09
N THR A 195 26.81 11.34 0.02
CA THR A 195 27.90 12.23 0.43
C THR A 195 29.09 12.02 -0.50
N VAL A 196 28.98 12.51 -1.73
CA VAL A 196 30.15 12.76 -2.57
C VAL A 196 30.85 13.96 -1.95
N THR A 197 31.84 13.69 -1.10
CA THR A 197 32.85 14.67 -0.70
C THR A 197 33.68 15.01 -1.93
N GLU A 198 33.17 15.91 -2.78
CA GLU A 198 33.89 16.40 -3.95
C GLU A 198 35.03 17.31 -3.50
N SER A 199 36.17 16.68 -3.19
CA SER A 199 37.43 17.37 -3.01
C SER A 199 37.85 17.98 -4.36
N PRO A 200 38.23 19.27 -4.41
CA PRO A 200 38.55 19.92 -5.67
C PRO A 200 39.85 19.36 -6.26
N SER A 201 39.71 18.73 -7.44
CA SER A 201 40.73 18.42 -8.46
C SER A 201 42.18 18.84 -8.18
N GLU A 202 43.07 17.84 -8.12
CA GLU A 202 44.44 17.97 -8.63
C GLU A 202 44.69 17.03 -9.83
N LYS A 203 45.74 17.32 -10.59
CA LYS A 203 45.88 16.99 -12.02
C LYS A 203 46.30 15.55 -12.34
N PRO A 204 46.02 15.06 -13.57
CA PRO A 204 46.39 13.70 -14.00
C PRO A 204 47.87 13.57 -14.37
N GLN A 205 48.49 12.42 -14.01
CA GLN A 205 49.80 12.01 -14.53
C GLN A 205 49.89 10.50 -14.85
N THR A 206 49.93 10.21 -16.16
CA THR A 206 50.79 9.22 -16.86
C THR A 206 51.05 7.80 -16.33
N SER A 207 50.56 6.83 -17.11
CA SER A 207 51.32 5.74 -17.77
C SER A 207 52.21 4.76 -16.98
N ALA A 208 51.80 3.48 -16.99
CA ALA A 208 52.68 2.31 -17.14
C ALA A 208 51.92 1.15 -17.83
N THR A 209 52.63 0.21 -18.47
CA THR A 209 52.07 -0.83 -19.38
C THR A 209 52.27 -2.26 -18.80
N PRO A 210 52.21 -3.40 -19.55
CA PRO A 210 51.54 -4.66 -19.13
C PRO A 210 52.52 -5.64 -18.38
N GLU A 211 52.20 -6.87 -17.93
CA GLU A 211 51.55 -8.06 -18.54
C GLU A 211 51.20 -9.12 -17.43
N PRO A 212 50.53 -10.26 -17.73
CA PRO A 212 50.17 -11.36 -16.80
C PRO A 212 51.20 -12.53 -16.93
N PRO A 213 50.93 -13.83 -16.60
CA PRO A 213 49.87 -14.50 -15.80
C PRO A 213 50.41 -15.46 -14.70
N ASP A 214 49.52 -16.15 -13.96
CA ASP A 214 49.57 -17.58 -13.55
C ASP A 214 48.48 -17.82 -12.47
N SER A 215 47.45 -18.65 -12.68
CA SER A 215 47.39 -20.14 -12.79
C SER A 215 47.03 -20.81 -11.43
N PRO A 216 46.34 -21.96 -11.43
CA PRO A 216 45.37 -22.30 -10.36
C PRO A 216 45.90 -23.22 -9.25
N THR A 217 45.13 -23.36 -8.17
CA THR A 217 45.23 -24.52 -7.26
C THR A 217 43.84 -24.91 -6.71
N ASP A 218 43.68 -26.22 -6.68
CA ASP A 218 42.57 -27.14 -6.41
C ASP A 218 41.71 -26.92 -5.13
N GLU A 219 40.41 -27.23 -5.28
CA GLU A 219 39.59 -28.25 -4.56
C GLU A 219 40.18 -29.05 -3.36
N PRO A 220 39.37 -29.88 -2.62
CA PRO A 220 37.91 -29.86 -2.33
C PRO A 220 37.54 -30.21 -0.85
N THR A 221 36.26 -30.09 -0.46
CA THR A 221 35.54 -30.91 0.56
C THR A 221 34.04 -30.49 0.51
N SER A 222 32.99 -31.32 0.33
CA SER A 222 32.60 -32.64 0.89
C SER A 222 32.58 -32.66 2.43
N ASP A 223 31.52 -33.03 3.17
CA ASP A 223 30.13 -33.46 2.89
C ASP A 223 29.21 -32.87 4.01
N THR A 224 27.90 -33.08 4.20
CA THR A 224 26.91 -34.10 3.74
C THR A 224 25.49 -33.50 3.88
N PRO A 225 24.46 -33.88 3.07
CA PRO A 225 23.06 -33.57 3.38
C PRO A 225 22.49 -34.54 4.44
N THR A 226 21.84 -34.01 5.49
CA THR A 226 21.03 -34.83 6.41
C THR A 226 19.57 -34.82 5.97
N THR A 227 19.16 -35.95 5.39
CA THR A 227 17.75 -36.34 5.28
C THR A 227 17.30 -36.94 6.61
N GLU A 228 16.21 -36.43 7.20
CA GLU A 228 15.35 -37.21 8.09
C GLU A 228 13.87 -36.95 7.76
N GLU A 229 13.26 -37.94 7.13
CA GLU A 229 11.83 -38.26 7.11
C GLU A 229 11.73 -39.78 7.32
N PRO A 230 10.61 -40.36 7.77
CA PRO A 230 9.42 -39.72 8.36
C PRO A 230 9.15 -40.28 9.78
N SER A 231 7.98 -39.98 10.34
CA SER A 231 7.39 -40.81 11.42
C SER A 231 5.89 -40.91 11.23
N GLU A 232 5.46 -42.03 10.68
CA GLU A 232 4.07 -42.45 10.62
C GLU A 232 3.58 -42.83 12.03
N THR A 233 2.42 -42.34 12.45
CA THR A 233 1.65 -42.97 13.53
C THR A 233 0.16 -43.02 13.25
N SER A 234 -0.31 -44.24 13.06
CA SER A 234 -1.65 -44.77 13.37
C SER A 234 -2.85 -44.36 12.53
N ASP A 235 -3.24 -45.32 11.69
CA ASP A 235 -4.58 -45.73 11.31
C ASP A 235 -5.73 -45.39 12.29
N GLY A 236 -6.88 -45.05 11.71
CA GLY A 236 -8.15 -44.84 12.42
C GLY A 236 -9.33 -44.67 11.45
N GLU A 237 -9.67 -45.74 10.71
CA GLU A 237 -10.80 -45.77 9.76
C GLU A 237 -12.18 -45.89 10.51
N PRO A 238 -13.33 -45.95 9.81
CA PRO A 238 -14.35 -44.91 9.80
C PRO A 238 -15.55 -45.23 10.72
N SER A 239 -16.52 -44.32 10.79
CA SER A 239 -17.88 -44.66 11.25
C SER A 239 -18.95 -43.86 10.50
N ALA A 240 -20.00 -44.56 10.10
CA ALA A 240 -21.03 -44.08 9.18
C ALA A 240 -22.19 -43.34 9.88
N GLN A 241 -23.01 -42.65 9.09
CA GLN A 241 -24.37 -42.22 9.47
C GLN A 241 -25.26 -43.45 9.78
N PRO A 242 -26.41 -43.27 10.44
CA PRO A 242 -27.63 -42.97 9.67
C PRO A 242 -28.61 -41.95 10.29
N GLU A 243 -29.32 -41.27 9.38
CA GLU A 243 -30.77 -40.97 9.32
C GLU A 243 -31.64 -40.87 10.60
N ASP A 244 -32.41 -39.77 10.70
CA ASP A 244 -33.86 -39.70 11.03
C ASP A 244 -34.34 -38.27 10.65
N ASP A 245 -35.24 -37.95 9.72
CA ASP A 245 -36.65 -38.32 9.39
C ASP A 245 -37.70 -37.28 9.89
N GLY A 246 -38.70 -37.02 9.03
CA GLY A 246 -40.06 -36.54 9.28
C GLY A 246 -40.39 -35.43 10.29
N GLY A 247 -40.77 -34.24 9.80
CA GLY A 247 -41.45 -33.20 10.61
C GLY A 247 -42.40 -32.31 9.81
N SER A 248 -43.65 -32.73 9.60
CA SER A 248 -44.65 -32.09 8.73
C SER A 248 -45.73 -31.29 9.50
N ALA A 249 -46.37 -30.34 8.79
CA ALA A 249 -47.56 -29.53 9.17
C ALA A 249 -47.34 -28.49 10.30
N GLY A 250 -47.63 -27.20 10.09
CA GLY A 250 -48.99 -26.61 10.16
C GLY A 250 -49.06 -25.72 11.43
N ALA A 251 -49.93 -24.72 11.58
CA ALA A 251 -50.98 -24.17 10.73
C ALA A 251 -51.30 -22.71 11.16
N GLU A 252 -52.09 -22.01 10.34
CA GLU A 252 -52.78 -20.71 10.61
C GLU A 252 -51.94 -19.42 10.76
#